data_AF-X5ZE79-F1
#
_entry.id   AF-X5ZE79-F1
#
_cell.length_a   1.000
_cell.length_b   1.000
_cell.length_c   1.000
_cell.angle_alpha   90.00
_cell.angle_beta   90.00
_cell.angle_gamma   90.00
#
_symmetry.space_group_name_H-M   'P 1'
#
loop_
_entity.id
_entity.type
_entity.pdbx_description
1 polymer ?
#
loop_
_entity_poly.entity_id
_entity_poly.type
_entity_poly.pdbx_seq_one_letter_code
_entity_poly.pdbx_strand_id
1 'polypeptide(L)'
;MSASDFRQIAIRTESGKAERLFRAAVSAFCSLTRPSRREIAQLEDLTLPLFDSVPVESRRYVAAALSECEYAPAALVRRLCEEPIDVCAPLLVRSRALGDIDLIALIGRHGLPHARAIARRKDLNPTIAQLIKALEKPTLVRVRQPEPIADVAGADAEAAAAAPSAPKLPGSAAETARRRLRSMMLAEGEATSVNPFAGSATYSKLRETALTGNAAFFQTALADALDIDFSTARSLTKHSSYVSLLAALRALDLSEDRAFLIVVAVYPREFPHPQAIRIFLDRYRLLHHEAALDKVRGWKAETLSRAVRGNTPVAANGDQAPDVDKASLRASLKAS
;
A
#
# COMPACT_ATOMS: atom_id res chain seq x y z
N MET A 1 18.08 45.76 -37.69
CA MET A 1 17.47 44.85 -36.68
C MET A 1 16.53 43.91 -37.41
N SER A 2 16.74 42.61 -37.28
CA SER A 2 16.06 41.58 -38.09
C SER A 2 14.74 41.17 -37.44
N ALA A 3 13.76 40.71 -38.22
CA ALA A 3 12.47 40.22 -37.71
C ALA A 3 12.63 39.05 -36.69
N SER A 4 13.77 38.37 -36.72
CA SER A 4 14.16 37.35 -35.75
C SER A 4 14.45 37.92 -34.35
N ASP A 5 14.99 39.14 -34.26
CA ASP A 5 15.32 39.80 -32.99
C ASP A 5 14.03 40.22 -32.26
N PHE A 6 13.03 40.70 -33.00
CA PHE A 6 11.71 41.04 -32.45
C PHE A 6 10.95 39.81 -31.93
N ARG A 7 11.03 38.68 -32.63
CA ARG A 7 10.45 37.41 -32.14
C ARG A 7 11.18 36.92 -30.89
N GLN A 8 12.50 37.07 -30.78
CA GLN A 8 13.25 36.70 -29.58
C GLN A 8 12.91 37.59 -28.37
N ILE A 9 12.66 38.89 -28.57
CA ILE A 9 12.22 39.78 -27.50
C ILE A 9 10.78 39.48 -27.08
N ALA A 10 9.88 39.21 -28.03
CA ALA A 10 8.50 38.81 -27.74
C ALA A 10 8.41 37.46 -27.00
N ILE A 11 9.20 36.47 -27.42
CA ILE A 11 9.30 35.17 -26.74
C ILE A 11 9.89 35.34 -25.33
N ARG A 12 10.90 36.21 -25.13
CA ARG A 12 11.42 36.56 -23.80
C ARG A 12 10.38 37.27 -22.92
N THR A 13 9.48 38.06 -23.50
CA THR A 13 8.40 38.70 -22.73
C THR A 13 7.31 37.72 -22.31
N GLU A 14 7.05 36.64 -23.07
CA GLU A 14 6.06 35.61 -22.73
C GLU A 14 6.63 34.52 -21.81
N SER A 15 7.83 34.01 -22.07
CA SER A 15 8.51 33.06 -21.18
C SER A 15 8.81 33.69 -19.81
N GLY A 16 9.19 34.98 -19.80
CA GLY A 16 9.39 35.74 -18.57
C GLY A 16 8.09 36.02 -17.80
N LYS A 17 6.91 36.00 -18.44
CA LYS A 17 5.63 36.16 -17.72
C LYS A 17 5.35 34.93 -16.84
N ALA A 18 5.50 33.72 -17.40
CA ALA A 18 5.30 32.48 -16.64
C ALA A 18 6.30 32.38 -15.49
N GLU A 19 7.57 32.69 -15.75
CA GLU A 19 8.62 32.73 -14.72
C GLU A 19 8.32 33.74 -13.59
N ARG A 20 7.95 34.98 -13.95
CA ARG A 20 7.60 36.02 -12.96
C ARG A 20 6.38 35.62 -12.15
N LEU A 21 5.34 35.08 -12.80
CA LEU A 21 4.13 34.61 -12.13
C LEU A 21 4.45 33.48 -11.15
N PHE A 22 5.24 32.50 -11.60
CA PHE A 22 5.65 31.35 -10.79
C PHE A 22 6.43 31.78 -9.54
N ARG A 23 7.43 32.66 -9.70
CA ARG A 23 8.19 33.19 -8.56
C ARG A 23 7.34 34.07 -7.65
N ALA A 24 6.51 34.95 -8.21
CA ALA A 24 5.67 35.86 -7.43
C ALA A 24 4.61 35.11 -6.62
N ALA A 25 3.95 34.12 -7.22
CA ALA A 25 2.94 33.30 -6.55
C ALA A 25 3.52 32.53 -5.37
N VAL A 26 4.70 31.89 -5.55
CA VAL A 26 5.40 31.19 -4.47
C VAL A 26 5.84 32.19 -3.39
N SER A 27 6.43 33.32 -3.76
CA SER A 27 6.87 34.33 -2.78
C SER A 27 5.71 34.91 -1.97
N ALA A 28 4.56 35.15 -2.62
CA ALA A 28 3.35 35.61 -1.96
C ALA A 28 2.82 34.55 -0.99
N PHE A 29 2.80 33.28 -1.41
CA PHE A 29 2.40 32.17 -0.57
C PHE A 29 3.31 31.99 0.66
N CYS A 30 4.63 32.10 0.48
CA CYS A 30 5.61 32.04 1.58
C CYS A 30 5.41 33.15 2.61
N SER A 31 4.73 34.24 2.25
CA SER A 31 4.42 35.35 3.17
C SER A 31 3.16 35.10 4.01
N LEU A 32 2.39 34.03 3.72
CA LEU A 32 1.21 33.65 4.49
C LEU A 32 1.62 32.91 5.75
N THR A 33 1.15 33.38 6.91
CA THR A 33 1.45 32.75 8.20
C THR A 33 0.71 31.43 8.40
N ARG A 34 -0.50 31.29 7.85
CA ARG A 34 -1.31 30.07 7.95
C ARG A 34 -2.21 29.89 6.72
N PRO A 35 -1.66 29.37 5.60
CA PRO A 35 -2.43 29.15 4.40
C PRO A 35 -3.50 28.06 4.61
N SER A 36 -4.69 28.32 4.08
CA SER A 36 -5.79 27.37 4.01
C SER A 36 -5.51 26.26 2.99
N ARG A 37 -6.19 25.11 3.13
CA ARG A 37 -6.09 24.01 2.15
C ARG A 37 -6.47 24.45 0.72
N ARG A 38 -7.37 25.43 0.60
CA ARG A 38 -7.78 25.99 -0.70
C ARG A 38 -6.65 26.79 -1.35
N GLU A 39 -5.96 27.62 -0.58
CA GLU A 39 -4.82 28.42 -1.09
C GLU A 39 -3.65 27.52 -1.48
N ILE A 40 -3.40 26.45 -0.73
CA ILE A 40 -2.38 25.44 -1.10
C ILE A 40 -2.73 24.80 -2.45
N ALA A 41 -3.98 24.33 -2.61
CA ALA A 41 -4.44 23.72 -3.85
C ALA A 41 -4.40 24.71 -5.04
N GLN A 42 -4.83 25.96 -4.83
CA GLN A 42 -4.78 27.01 -5.86
C GLN A 42 -3.35 27.32 -6.30
N LEU A 43 -2.40 27.35 -5.36
CA LEU A 43 -0.99 27.51 -5.71
C LEU A 43 -0.50 26.33 -6.56
N GLU A 44 -0.83 25.09 -6.20
CA GLU A 44 -0.46 23.90 -6.97
C GLU A 44 -1.09 23.92 -8.37
N ASP A 45 -2.39 24.21 -8.47
CA ASP A 45 -3.13 24.31 -9.73
C ASP A 45 -2.54 25.37 -10.66
N LEU A 46 -2.00 26.47 -10.10
CA LEU A 46 -1.33 27.51 -10.88
C LEU A 46 0.11 27.15 -11.26
N THR A 47 0.87 26.55 -10.34
CA THR A 47 2.32 26.37 -10.50
C THR A 47 2.69 25.12 -11.28
N LEU A 48 1.95 24.02 -11.11
CA LEU A 48 2.25 22.75 -11.77
C LEU A 48 2.17 22.81 -13.30
N PRO A 49 1.16 23.43 -13.93
CA PRO A 49 1.11 23.56 -15.39
C PRO A 49 2.22 24.44 -15.95
N LEU A 50 2.71 25.41 -15.16
CA LEU A 50 3.76 26.33 -15.57
C LEU A 50 5.16 25.76 -15.37
N PHE A 51 5.29 24.71 -14.57
CA PHE A 51 6.58 24.19 -14.11
C PHE A 51 7.58 23.96 -15.26
N ASP A 52 7.15 23.29 -16.33
CA ASP A 52 8.00 22.94 -17.46
C ASP A 52 8.41 24.16 -18.31
N SER A 53 7.62 25.24 -18.28
CA SER A 53 7.88 26.49 -19.00
C SER A 53 8.87 27.42 -18.29
N VAL A 54 9.18 27.13 -17.02
CA VAL A 54 10.02 27.98 -16.16
C VAL A 54 11.48 27.49 -16.19
N PRO A 55 12.48 28.38 -16.30
CA PRO A 55 13.88 27.99 -16.33
C PRO A 55 14.37 27.39 -15.01
N VAL A 56 15.47 26.63 -15.07
CA VAL A 56 16.00 25.87 -13.93
C VAL A 56 16.33 26.79 -12.75
N GLU A 57 16.92 27.96 -13.00
CA GLU A 57 17.28 28.97 -11.99
C GLU A 57 16.07 29.39 -11.14
N SER A 58 14.90 29.46 -11.77
CA SER A 58 13.64 29.82 -11.12
C SER A 58 13.04 28.68 -10.32
N ARG A 59 13.19 27.44 -10.79
CA ARG A 59 12.88 26.26 -9.99
C ARG A 59 13.79 26.16 -8.76
N ARG A 60 15.09 26.49 -8.89
CA ARG A 60 16.05 26.54 -7.76
C ARG A 60 15.63 27.55 -6.71
N TYR A 61 15.27 28.76 -7.15
CA TYR A 61 14.79 29.81 -6.25
C TYR A 61 13.55 29.36 -5.46
N VAL A 62 12.57 28.78 -6.15
CA VAL A 62 11.34 28.28 -5.53
C VAL A 62 11.60 27.11 -4.58
N ALA A 63 12.49 26.18 -4.94
CA ALA A 63 12.90 25.10 -4.05
C ALA A 63 13.54 25.61 -2.75
N ALA A 64 14.36 26.66 -2.84
CA ALA A 64 14.93 27.32 -1.67
C ALA A 64 13.85 27.99 -0.81
N ALA A 65 12.94 28.75 -1.42
CA ALA A 65 11.86 29.45 -0.71
C ALA A 65 10.90 28.48 0.02
N LEU A 66 10.55 27.37 -0.63
CA LEU A 66 9.66 26.36 -0.05
C LEU A 66 10.33 25.46 1.00
N SER A 67 11.67 25.43 1.06
CA SER A 67 12.39 24.55 2.00
C SER A 67 12.18 24.88 3.47
N GLU A 68 11.85 26.12 3.78
CA GLU A 68 11.58 26.60 5.14
C GLU A 68 10.08 26.74 5.45
N CYS A 69 9.22 26.54 4.44
CA CYS A 69 7.78 26.66 4.61
C CYS A 69 7.20 25.49 5.41
N GLU A 70 6.49 25.81 6.49
CA GLU A 70 5.84 24.80 7.35
C GLU A 70 4.68 24.10 6.63
N TYR A 71 3.87 24.86 5.89
CA TYR A 71 2.71 24.38 5.15
C TYR A 71 2.99 24.35 3.64
N ALA A 72 4.08 23.68 3.24
CA ALA A 72 4.47 23.63 1.83
C ALA A 72 3.50 22.79 0.96
N PRO A 73 3.22 23.20 -0.29
CA PRO A 73 2.42 22.44 -1.25
C PRO A 73 3.10 21.11 -1.62
N ALA A 74 2.51 20.00 -1.19
CA ALA A 74 3.13 18.67 -1.28
C ALA A 74 3.34 18.22 -2.73
N ALA A 75 2.41 18.51 -3.65
CA ALA A 75 2.54 18.10 -5.05
C ALA A 75 3.69 18.87 -5.73
N LEU A 76 3.77 20.18 -5.50
CA LEU A 76 4.85 21.00 -6.05
C LEU A 76 6.21 20.62 -5.46
N VAL A 77 6.29 20.39 -4.15
CA VAL A 77 7.53 19.94 -3.49
C VAL A 77 8.01 18.60 -4.06
N ARG A 78 7.09 17.63 -4.26
CA ARG A 78 7.45 16.34 -4.86
C ARG A 78 7.99 16.49 -6.28
N ARG A 79 7.35 17.31 -7.10
CA ARG A 79 7.82 17.59 -8.48
C ARG A 79 9.19 18.27 -8.48
N LEU A 80 9.42 19.22 -7.57
CA LEU A 80 10.75 19.82 -7.39
C LEU A 80 11.81 18.83 -6.89
N CYS A 81 11.43 17.76 -6.19
CA CYS A 81 12.37 16.74 -5.74
C CYS A 81 12.79 15.74 -6.83
N GLU A 82 12.02 15.64 -7.92
CA GLU A 82 12.35 14.84 -9.10
C GLU A 82 13.45 15.49 -9.98
N GLU A 83 13.69 16.79 -9.79
CA GLU A 83 14.74 17.56 -10.45
C GLU A 83 16.16 17.16 -9.98
N PRO A 84 17.21 17.50 -10.75
CA PRO A 84 18.59 17.22 -10.36
C PRO A 84 18.96 17.90 -9.04
N ILE A 85 20.01 17.36 -8.41
CA ILE A 85 20.40 17.74 -7.04
C ILE A 85 20.64 19.24 -6.86
N ASP A 86 21.16 19.91 -7.89
CA ASP A 86 21.42 21.35 -7.87
C ASP A 86 20.16 22.20 -7.61
N VAL A 87 18.97 21.64 -7.88
CA VAL A 87 17.68 22.29 -7.67
C VAL A 87 17.04 21.86 -6.37
N CYS A 88 16.98 20.56 -6.11
CA CYS A 88 16.19 20.01 -5.01
C CYS A 88 16.93 19.96 -3.67
N ALA A 89 18.25 20.17 -3.63
CA ALA A 89 19.05 20.07 -2.40
C ALA A 89 18.48 20.87 -1.21
N PRO A 90 18.00 22.13 -1.35
CA PRO A 90 17.41 22.87 -0.24
C PRO A 90 16.21 22.14 0.40
N LEU A 91 15.34 21.55 -0.43
CA LEU A 91 14.16 20.81 0.00
C LEU A 91 14.53 19.52 0.73
N LEU A 92 15.48 18.76 0.19
CA LEU A 92 15.92 17.49 0.79
C LEU A 92 16.52 17.70 2.19
N VAL A 93 17.27 18.79 2.40
CA VAL A 93 17.96 19.06 3.66
C VAL A 93 17.04 19.65 4.74
N ARG A 94 16.03 20.44 4.37
CA ARG A 94 15.29 21.27 5.35
C ARG A 94 13.77 21.12 5.33
N SER A 95 13.18 20.64 4.23
CA SER A 95 11.72 20.59 4.11
C SER A 95 11.09 19.54 5.03
N ARG A 96 10.04 19.97 5.73
CA ARG A 96 9.19 19.12 6.59
C ARG A 96 8.07 18.39 5.84
N ALA A 97 7.80 18.78 4.59
CA ALA A 97 6.76 18.16 3.78
C ALA A 97 7.12 16.73 3.31
N LEU A 98 8.40 16.37 3.37
CA LEU A 98 8.90 15.04 3.01
C LEU A 98 8.98 14.14 4.25
N GLY A 99 8.14 13.10 4.27
CA GLY A 99 8.19 12.03 5.28
C GLY A 99 9.22 10.95 4.94
N ASP A 100 9.48 10.05 5.90
CA ASP A 100 10.46 8.97 5.76
C ASP A 100 10.25 8.08 4.52
N ILE A 101 8.99 7.77 4.20
CA ILE A 101 8.62 6.98 3.01
C ILE A 101 9.03 7.70 1.72
N ASP A 102 8.76 9.00 1.65
CA ASP A 102 9.10 9.83 0.48
C ASP A 102 10.63 9.96 0.34
N LEU A 103 11.36 10.09 1.45
CA LEU A 103 12.83 10.12 1.45
C LEU A 103 13.43 8.81 0.93
N ILE A 104 12.93 7.66 1.38
CA ILE A 104 13.37 6.34 0.90
C ILE A 104 13.07 6.19 -0.59
N ALA A 105 11.88 6.60 -1.03
CA ALA A 105 11.49 6.55 -2.44
C ALA A 105 12.41 7.43 -3.32
N LEU A 106 12.76 8.62 -2.86
CA LEU A 106 13.69 9.52 -3.57
C LEU A 106 15.11 8.94 -3.65
N ILE A 107 15.60 8.32 -2.57
CA ILE A 107 16.90 7.61 -2.58
C ILE A 107 16.86 6.45 -3.58
N GLY A 108 15.78 5.67 -3.62
CA GLY A 108 15.64 4.55 -4.55
C GLY A 108 15.59 4.97 -6.02
N ARG A 109 14.98 6.13 -6.33
CA ARG A 109 14.83 6.63 -7.71
C ARG A 109 16.05 7.40 -8.22
N HIS A 110 16.63 8.27 -7.40
CA HIS A 110 17.71 9.18 -7.82
C HIS A 110 19.10 8.77 -7.31
N GLY A 111 19.17 7.82 -6.37
CA GLY A 111 20.41 7.21 -5.91
C GLY A 111 21.24 8.10 -4.97
N LEU A 112 22.56 7.94 -5.08
CA LEU A 112 23.55 8.57 -4.21
C LEU A 112 23.53 10.11 -4.08
N PRO A 113 23.32 10.91 -5.14
CA PRO A 113 23.36 12.38 -5.00
C PRO A 113 22.27 12.89 -4.04
N HIS A 114 21.04 12.38 -4.16
CA HIS A 114 19.94 12.72 -3.28
C HIS A 114 20.14 12.14 -1.88
N ALA A 115 20.67 10.91 -1.77
CA ALA A 115 21.00 10.29 -0.49
C ALA A 115 21.98 11.16 0.34
N ARG A 116 23.03 11.70 -0.29
CA ARG A 116 24.00 12.59 0.35
C ARG A 116 23.40 13.89 0.86
N ALA A 117 22.42 14.44 0.15
CA ALA A 117 21.72 15.64 0.62
C ALA A 117 20.79 15.32 1.79
N ILE A 118 20.06 14.22 1.72
CA ILE A 118 19.18 13.75 2.81
C ILE A 118 20.00 13.45 4.09
N ALA A 119 21.23 12.95 3.95
CA ALA A 119 22.14 12.70 5.08
C ALA A 119 22.46 13.94 5.93
N ARG A 120 22.28 15.15 5.38
CA ARG A 120 22.54 16.42 6.07
C ARG A 120 21.36 16.90 6.92
N ARG A 121 20.21 16.22 6.90
CA ARG A 121 19.04 16.55 7.73
C ARG A 121 19.37 16.33 9.22
N LYS A 122 18.89 17.23 10.08
CA LYS A 122 19.06 17.14 11.55
C LYS A 122 18.18 16.05 12.17
N ASP A 123 16.94 15.91 11.68
CA ASP A 123 15.94 14.98 12.20
C ASP A 123 15.78 13.78 11.27
N LEU A 124 16.88 13.05 11.02
CA LEU A 124 16.88 11.88 10.14
C LEU A 124 16.68 10.59 10.93
N ASN A 125 15.80 9.72 10.44
CA ASN A 125 15.59 8.39 10.98
C ASN A 125 16.91 7.56 10.94
N PRO A 126 17.31 6.90 12.05
CA PRO A 126 18.55 6.14 12.12
C PRO A 126 18.66 5.04 11.05
N THR A 127 17.55 4.41 10.67
CA THR A 127 17.52 3.37 9.63
C THR A 127 17.86 3.95 8.26
N ILE A 128 17.35 5.14 7.93
CA ILE A 128 17.65 5.84 6.67
C ILE A 128 19.12 6.29 6.68
N ALA A 129 19.63 6.76 7.82
CA ALA A 129 21.06 7.10 7.95
C ALA A 129 21.98 5.88 7.71
N GLN A 130 21.60 4.69 8.20
CA GLN A 130 22.32 3.45 7.94
C GLN A 130 22.24 3.05 6.47
N LEU A 131 21.07 3.16 5.84
CA LEU A 131 20.90 2.93 4.40
C LEU A 131 21.83 3.82 3.58
N ILE A 132 21.88 5.12 3.88
CA ILE A 132 22.76 6.06 3.15
C ILE A 132 24.24 5.68 3.36
N LYS A 133 24.67 5.36 4.58
CA LYS A 133 26.04 4.90 4.85
C LYS A 133 26.38 3.61 4.09
N ALA A 134 25.44 2.68 3.97
CA ALA A 134 25.64 1.45 3.20
C ALA A 134 25.77 1.74 1.70
N LEU A 135 25.00 2.71 1.18
CA LEU A 135 25.08 3.17 -0.21
C LEU A 135 26.36 3.97 -0.49
N GLU A 136 26.93 4.67 0.49
CA GLU A 136 28.22 5.38 0.34
C GLU A 136 29.44 4.44 0.40
N LYS A 137 29.33 3.31 1.12
CA LYS A 137 30.39 2.31 1.29
C LYS A 137 30.59 1.19 0.23
N PRO A 138 29.89 1.07 -0.92
CA PRO A 138 30.10 -0.03 -1.85
C PRO A 138 31.36 0.06 -2.74
N THR A 139 32.21 1.09 -2.57
CA THR A 139 33.43 1.31 -3.40
C THR A 139 34.73 1.36 -2.59
N LEU A 140 34.79 0.69 -1.44
CA LEU A 140 36.07 0.36 -0.78
C LEU A 140 36.30 -1.15 -0.65
N VAL A 141 35.80 -1.93 -1.63
CA VAL A 141 36.42 -3.22 -1.94
C VAL A 141 37.76 -2.93 -2.62
N ARG A 142 38.79 -2.80 -1.77
CA ARG A 142 40.22 -3.02 -2.02
C ARG A 142 40.61 -3.27 -3.48
N VAL A 143 41.00 -2.20 -4.18
CA VAL A 143 42.24 -2.29 -4.98
C VAL A 143 43.35 -2.20 -3.94
N ARG A 144 43.82 -3.37 -3.47
CA ARG A 144 45.12 -3.45 -2.81
C ARG A 144 46.12 -3.09 -3.91
N GLN A 145 46.59 -1.85 -3.92
CA GLN A 145 47.80 -1.51 -4.67
C GLN A 145 48.90 -2.46 -4.16
N PRO A 146 49.54 -3.27 -5.01
CA PRO A 146 50.74 -3.97 -4.61
C PRO A 146 51.88 -2.93 -4.61
N GLU A 147 52.35 -2.54 -3.44
CA GLU A 147 53.73 -2.06 -3.32
C GLU A 147 54.68 -3.21 -3.68
N PRO A 148 55.79 -2.95 -4.39
CA PRO A 148 56.73 -3.99 -4.78
C PRO A 148 57.60 -4.31 -3.56
N ILE A 149 57.54 -5.56 -3.10
CA ILE A 149 58.52 -6.07 -2.14
C ILE A 149 59.18 -7.30 -2.74
N ALA A 150 60.50 -7.17 -2.78
CA ALA A 150 61.55 -8.02 -3.30
C ALA A 150 61.42 -9.53 -3.06
N ASP A 151 62.03 -10.26 -4.00
CA ASP A 151 62.52 -11.63 -3.91
C ASP A 151 63.09 -11.99 -2.53
N VAL A 152 62.72 -13.17 -2.00
CA VAL A 152 63.69 -14.16 -1.51
C VAL A 152 63.12 -15.57 -1.70
N ALA A 153 63.98 -16.44 -2.24
CA ALA A 153 63.81 -17.85 -2.59
C ALA A 153 63.62 -18.82 -1.40
N GLY A 154 63.17 -20.05 -1.71
CA GLY A 154 63.68 -21.26 -1.04
C GLY A 154 62.71 -22.41 -0.73
N ALA A 155 62.65 -23.39 -1.65
CA ALA A 155 62.74 -24.84 -1.46
C ALA A 155 61.69 -25.67 -0.64
N ASP A 156 60.99 -26.52 -1.42
CA ASP A 156 60.81 -27.99 -1.34
C ASP A 156 59.84 -28.70 -0.36
N ALA A 157 58.89 -29.40 -1.03
CA ALA A 157 58.29 -30.74 -0.78
C ALA A 157 57.45 -30.96 0.51
N GLU A 158 56.21 -31.47 0.50
CA GLU A 158 55.77 -32.80 0.01
C GLU A 158 54.22 -32.91 0.01
N ALA A 159 53.70 -33.90 -0.73
CA ALA A 159 52.31 -34.02 -1.15
C ALA A 159 51.40 -34.81 -0.18
N ALA A 160 50.11 -34.44 -0.12
CA ALA A 160 49.02 -35.36 0.22
C ALA A 160 47.71 -34.97 -0.52
N ALA A 161 47.08 -35.98 -1.09
CA ALA A 161 46.10 -35.94 -2.17
C ALA A 161 44.63 -35.70 -1.75
N ALA A 162 43.84 -35.08 -2.64
CA ALA A 162 42.53 -35.57 -3.14
C ALA A 162 41.90 -34.52 -4.09
N ALA A 163 41.55 -34.93 -5.33
CA ALA A 163 40.89 -34.10 -6.35
C ALA A 163 39.46 -33.68 -5.92
N PRO A 164 38.82 -32.62 -6.52
CA PRO A 164 38.32 -32.75 -7.89
C PRO A 164 38.20 -31.45 -8.75
N SER A 165 38.13 -31.72 -10.07
CA SER A 165 37.32 -31.07 -11.12
C SER A 165 37.30 -29.54 -11.35
N ALA A 166 37.96 -29.17 -12.46
CA ALA A 166 37.50 -28.30 -13.57
C ALA A 166 37.05 -26.84 -13.30
N PRO A 167 37.34 -25.90 -14.22
CA PRO A 167 37.31 -24.47 -13.95
C PRO A 167 35.88 -23.97 -13.74
N LYS A 168 35.59 -23.45 -12.54
CA LYS A 168 34.32 -22.79 -12.23
C LYS A 168 34.28 -21.44 -12.95
N LEU A 169 33.43 -21.33 -13.96
CA LEU A 169 33.09 -20.06 -14.59
C LEU A 169 32.60 -19.05 -13.53
N PRO A 170 33.01 -17.77 -13.63
CA PRO A 170 32.56 -16.71 -12.73
C PRO A 170 31.04 -16.56 -12.83
N GLY A 171 30.34 -16.80 -11.72
CA GLY A 171 28.88 -16.71 -11.64
C GLY A 171 28.17 -17.99 -11.18
N SER A 172 28.82 -19.15 -11.21
CA SER A 172 28.20 -20.43 -10.80
C SER A 172 27.79 -20.48 -9.32
N ALA A 173 28.58 -19.84 -8.43
CA ALA A 173 28.22 -19.68 -7.02
C ALA A 173 27.04 -18.72 -6.80
N ALA A 174 26.93 -17.67 -7.62
CA ALA A 174 25.81 -16.73 -7.56
C ALA A 174 24.52 -17.35 -8.12
N GLU A 175 24.63 -18.14 -9.19
CA GLU A 175 23.49 -18.80 -9.82
C GLU A 175 22.94 -19.94 -8.94
N THR A 176 23.81 -20.67 -8.24
CA THR A 176 23.39 -21.66 -7.24
C THR A 176 22.71 -21.00 -6.03
N ALA A 177 23.20 -19.85 -5.55
CA ALA A 177 22.54 -19.08 -4.51
C ALA A 177 21.16 -18.58 -4.94
N ARG A 178 21.02 -18.07 -6.18
CA ARG A 178 19.73 -17.66 -6.75
C ARG A 178 18.74 -18.82 -6.89
N ARG A 179 19.23 -19.99 -7.30
CA ARG A 179 18.39 -21.19 -7.44
C ARG A 179 17.89 -21.68 -6.08
N ARG A 180 18.73 -21.58 -5.05
CA ARG A 180 18.40 -21.93 -3.66
C ARG A 180 17.38 -20.96 -3.06
N LEU A 181 17.54 -19.66 -3.33
CA LEU A 181 16.56 -18.64 -2.95
C LEU A 181 15.23 -18.83 -3.69
N ARG A 182 15.23 -19.16 -4.99
CA ARG A 182 13.99 -19.49 -5.72
C ARG A 182 13.31 -20.73 -5.15
N SER A 183 14.04 -21.78 -4.79
CA SER A 183 13.43 -22.97 -4.16
C SER A 183 12.86 -22.68 -2.77
N MET A 184 13.43 -21.72 -2.04
CA MET A 184 12.90 -21.27 -0.74
C MET A 184 11.64 -20.40 -0.95
N MET A 185 11.65 -19.50 -1.94
CA MET A 185 10.48 -18.66 -2.28
C MET A 185 9.30 -19.46 -2.87
N LEU A 186 9.55 -20.61 -3.51
CA LEU A 186 8.48 -21.52 -3.96
C LEU A 186 7.90 -22.38 -2.84
N ALA A 187 8.64 -22.61 -1.75
CA ALA A 187 8.17 -23.41 -0.61
C ALA A 187 7.42 -22.56 0.44
N GLU A 188 7.63 -21.23 0.47
CA GLU A 188 6.94 -20.30 1.38
C GLU A 188 5.77 -19.54 0.72
N GLY A 189 5.38 -19.94 -0.49
CA GLY A 189 4.36 -19.27 -1.31
C GLY A 189 2.90 -19.57 -0.96
N GLU A 190 2.55 -19.69 0.32
CA GLU A 190 1.15 -19.83 0.77
C GLU A 190 0.73 -18.81 1.86
N ALA A 191 1.58 -17.83 2.18
CA ALA A 191 1.20 -16.71 3.02
C ALA A 191 0.90 -15.46 2.18
N THR A 192 -0.37 -15.35 1.73
CA THR A 192 -1.13 -14.11 1.48
C THR A 192 -0.30 -12.85 1.18
N SER A 193 -0.02 -12.61 -0.11
CA SER A 193 0.32 -11.27 -0.58
C SER A 193 -0.91 -10.36 -0.46
N VAL A 194 -0.91 -9.47 0.53
CA VAL A 194 -1.89 -8.38 0.62
C VAL A 194 -1.58 -7.40 -0.50
N ASN A 195 -2.09 -7.68 -1.70
CA ASN A 195 -2.01 -6.78 -2.85
C ASN A 195 -2.89 -5.54 -2.57
N PRO A 196 -2.34 -4.32 -2.45
CA PRO A 196 -3.13 -3.09 -2.28
C PRO A 196 -4.07 -2.84 -3.47
N PHE A 197 -3.76 -3.44 -4.62
CA PHE A 197 -4.57 -3.41 -5.83
C PHE A 197 -5.78 -4.34 -5.78
N ALA A 198 -5.73 -5.44 -5.01
CA ALA A 198 -6.85 -6.37 -4.89
C ALA A 198 -8.04 -5.72 -4.19
N GLY A 199 -7.79 -4.98 -3.09
CA GLY A 199 -8.83 -4.21 -2.41
C GLY A 199 -9.48 -3.14 -3.29
N SER A 200 -8.72 -2.55 -4.24
CA SER A 200 -9.27 -1.60 -5.21
C SER A 200 -10.18 -2.27 -6.24
N ALA A 201 -9.82 -3.45 -6.74
CA ALA A 201 -10.66 -4.20 -7.68
C ALA A 201 -11.94 -4.74 -7.02
N THR A 202 -11.83 -5.26 -5.79
CA THR A 202 -12.97 -5.70 -4.97
C THR A 202 -13.90 -4.55 -4.66
N TYR A 203 -13.35 -3.38 -4.31
CA TYR A 203 -14.15 -2.16 -4.11
C TYR A 203 -14.93 -1.76 -5.36
N SER A 204 -14.30 -1.74 -6.54
CA SER A 204 -14.98 -1.36 -7.78
C SER A 204 -16.17 -2.27 -8.09
N LYS A 205 -16.00 -3.59 -7.94
CA LYS A 205 -17.07 -4.57 -8.13
C LYS A 205 -18.21 -4.38 -7.13
N LEU A 206 -17.89 -4.20 -5.85
CA LEU A 206 -18.90 -3.95 -4.81
C LEU A 206 -19.63 -2.62 -5.03
N ARG A 207 -18.91 -1.59 -5.48
CA ARG A 207 -19.49 -0.29 -5.80
C ARG A 207 -20.46 -0.39 -6.98
N GLU A 208 -20.05 -1.00 -8.07
CA GLU A 208 -20.88 -1.15 -9.27
C GLU A 208 -22.15 -1.95 -8.96
N THR A 209 -22.00 -3.09 -8.27
CA THR A 209 -23.14 -3.92 -7.87
C THR A 209 -24.06 -3.22 -6.85
N ALA A 210 -23.51 -2.47 -5.89
CA ALA A 210 -24.32 -1.69 -4.95
C ALA A 210 -25.12 -0.58 -5.65
N LEU A 211 -24.51 0.11 -6.61
CA LEU A 211 -25.16 1.19 -7.37
C LEU A 211 -26.21 0.67 -8.36
N THR A 212 -26.15 -0.60 -8.78
CA THR A 212 -27.22 -1.20 -9.60
C THR A 212 -28.56 -1.31 -8.89
N GLY A 213 -28.58 -1.24 -7.55
CA GLY A 213 -29.79 -1.38 -6.73
C GLY A 213 -30.33 -2.81 -6.63
N ASN A 214 -29.70 -3.79 -7.28
CA ASN A 214 -30.08 -5.20 -7.14
C ASN A 214 -29.32 -5.86 -6.00
N ALA A 215 -30.02 -6.14 -4.90
CA ALA A 215 -29.44 -6.77 -3.72
C ALA A 215 -28.79 -8.14 -4.01
N ALA A 216 -29.30 -8.90 -4.99
CA ALA A 216 -28.76 -10.23 -5.31
C ALA A 216 -27.34 -10.13 -5.90
N PHE A 217 -27.10 -9.18 -6.81
CA PHE A 217 -25.76 -8.98 -7.38
C PHE A 217 -24.75 -8.48 -6.35
N PHE A 218 -25.19 -7.59 -5.45
CA PHE A 218 -24.36 -7.16 -4.33
C PHE A 218 -24.03 -8.32 -3.38
N GLN A 219 -25.01 -9.17 -3.07
CA GLN A 219 -24.81 -10.36 -2.23
C GLN A 219 -23.83 -11.35 -2.85
N THR A 220 -23.90 -11.59 -4.16
CA THR A 220 -22.93 -12.44 -4.87
C THR A 220 -21.53 -11.84 -4.84
N ALA A 221 -21.38 -10.55 -5.15
CA ALA A 221 -20.08 -9.89 -5.09
C ALA A 221 -19.50 -9.85 -3.67
N LEU A 222 -20.34 -9.73 -2.65
CA LEU A 222 -19.93 -9.77 -1.24
C LEU A 222 -19.51 -11.18 -0.81
N ALA A 223 -20.24 -12.20 -1.25
CA ALA A 223 -19.92 -13.61 -1.04
C ALA A 223 -18.55 -13.96 -1.66
N ASP A 224 -18.32 -13.53 -2.91
CA ASP A 224 -17.04 -13.73 -3.61
C ASP A 224 -15.89 -12.96 -2.95
N ALA A 225 -16.14 -11.73 -2.47
CA ALA A 225 -15.12 -10.89 -1.86
C ALA A 225 -14.65 -11.40 -0.50
N LEU A 226 -15.58 -11.91 0.32
CA LEU A 226 -15.30 -12.44 1.64
C LEU A 226 -15.02 -13.94 1.63
N ASP A 227 -15.27 -14.62 0.51
CA ASP A 227 -15.19 -16.08 0.36
C ASP A 227 -16.08 -16.78 1.40
N ILE A 228 -17.38 -16.46 1.33
CA ILE A 228 -18.44 -17.00 2.19
C ILE A 228 -19.63 -17.43 1.30
N ASP A 229 -20.43 -18.39 1.73
CA ASP A 229 -21.63 -18.88 1.02
C ASP A 229 -22.69 -17.76 0.82
N PHE A 230 -23.38 -17.79 -0.33
CA PHE A 230 -24.41 -16.83 -0.72
C PHE A 230 -25.53 -16.71 0.33
N SER A 231 -25.90 -17.81 0.97
CA SER A 231 -26.93 -17.83 2.01
C SER A 231 -26.60 -16.92 3.20
N THR A 232 -25.32 -16.89 3.58
CA THR A 232 -24.81 -16.04 4.68
C THR A 232 -24.70 -14.58 4.24
N ALA A 233 -24.17 -14.29 3.05
CA ALA A 233 -24.12 -12.94 2.48
C ALA A 233 -25.52 -12.31 2.37
N ARG A 234 -26.52 -13.12 2.02
CA ARG A 234 -27.93 -12.73 2.02
C ARG A 234 -28.45 -12.43 3.43
N SER A 235 -28.11 -13.24 4.43
CA SER A 235 -28.51 -12.94 5.82
C SER A 235 -27.91 -11.62 6.31
N LEU A 236 -26.62 -11.38 6.05
CA LEU A 236 -25.91 -10.17 6.47
C LEU A 236 -26.52 -8.88 5.91
N THR A 237 -27.09 -8.93 4.70
CA THR A 237 -27.70 -7.78 4.02
C THR A 237 -29.21 -7.69 4.23
N LYS A 238 -29.89 -8.78 4.57
CA LYS A 238 -31.35 -8.79 4.80
C LYS A 238 -31.73 -8.23 6.16
N HIS A 239 -30.86 -8.33 7.17
CA HIS A 239 -31.12 -7.72 8.47
C HIS A 239 -31.15 -6.19 8.32
N SER A 240 -32.12 -5.53 8.97
CA SER A 240 -32.33 -4.07 8.96
C SER A 240 -31.19 -3.27 9.62
N SER A 241 -30.00 -3.84 9.75
CA SER A 241 -28.85 -3.27 10.43
C SER A 241 -27.62 -3.40 9.54
N TYR A 242 -27.05 -2.26 9.18
CA TYR A 242 -25.79 -2.19 8.45
C TYR A 242 -24.57 -2.56 9.31
N VAL A 243 -24.74 -2.91 10.59
CA VAL A 243 -23.63 -3.25 11.51
C VAL A 243 -22.89 -4.53 11.07
N SER A 244 -23.63 -5.53 10.59
CA SER A 244 -23.04 -6.76 10.06
C SER A 244 -22.29 -6.48 8.75
N LEU A 245 -22.85 -5.64 7.90
CA LEU A 245 -22.19 -5.18 6.68
C LEU A 245 -20.93 -4.35 6.99
N LEU A 246 -20.94 -3.55 8.05
CA LEU A 246 -19.76 -2.78 8.48
C LEU A 246 -18.59 -3.67 8.86
N ALA A 247 -18.84 -4.77 9.58
CA ALA A 247 -17.79 -5.74 9.89
C ALA A 247 -17.25 -6.41 8.63
N ALA A 248 -18.12 -6.77 7.69
CA ALA A 248 -17.71 -7.26 6.37
C ALA A 248 -16.82 -6.27 5.61
N LEU A 249 -17.22 -5.00 5.50
CA LEU A 249 -16.45 -3.96 4.78
C LEU A 249 -15.13 -3.62 5.48
N ARG A 250 -15.07 -3.73 6.81
CA ARG A 250 -13.85 -3.51 7.60
C ARG A 250 -12.85 -4.66 7.44
N ALA A 251 -13.34 -5.90 7.32
CA ALA A 251 -12.49 -7.06 7.01
C ALA A 251 -11.86 -6.99 5.61
N LEU A 252 -12.52 -6.30 4.67
CA LEU A 252 -12.01 -6.06 3.30
C LEU A 252 -11.03 -4.87 3.20
N ASP A 253 -10.61 -4.28 4.33
CA ASP A 253 -9.70 -3.13 4.38
C ASP A 253 -10.11 -1.94 3.51
N LEU A 254 -11.42 -1.69 3.42
CA LEU A 254 -11.93 -0.52 2.73
C LEU A 254 -11.68 0.74 3.57
N SER A 255 -11.47 1.88 2.91
CA SER A 255 -11.38 3.18 3.61
C SER A 255 -12.76 3.65 4.07
N GLU A 256 -12.81 4.59 5.03
CA GLU A 256 -14.06 5.13 5.60
C GLU A 256 -15.01 5.63 4.49
N ASP A 257 -14.48 6.39 3.53
CA ASP A 257 -15.25 6.98 2.43
C ASP A 257 -15.82 5.91 1.48
N ARG A 258 -15.03 4.86 1.24
CA ARG A 258 -15.40 3.75 0.36
C ARG A 258 -16.50 2.90 0.99
N ALA A 259 -16.34 2.58 2.28
CA ALA A 259 -17.35 1.85 3.04
C ALA A 259 -18.66 2.64 3.14
N PHE A 260 -18.59 3.95 3.39
CA PHE A 260 -19.75 4.82 3.45
C PHE A 260 -20.57 4.80 2.16
N LEU A 261 -19.92 4.96 1.00
CA LEU A 261 -20.60 4.95 -0.30
C LEU A 261 -21.37 3.65 -0.53
N ILE A 262 -20.75 2.49 -0.25
CA ILE A 262 -21.42 1.19 -0.41
C ILE A 262 -22.63 1.08 0.51
N VAL A 263 -22.48 1.50 1.78
CA VAL A 263 -23.57 1.39 2.76
C VAL A 263 -24.74 2.32 2.42
N VAL A 264 -24.48 3.53 1.95
CA VAL A 264 -25.53 4.46 1.49
C VAL A 264 -26.25 3.91 0.24
N ALA A 265 -25.52 3.28 -0.68
CA ALA A 265 -26.11 2.67 -1.87
C ALA A 265 -27.03 1.48 -1.52
N VAL A 266 -26.66 0.67 -0.53
CA VAL A 266 -27.45 -0.49 -0.09
C VAL A 266 -28.61 -0.09 0.83
N TYR A 267 -28.40 0.88 1.74
CA TYR A 267 -29.38 1.32 2.74
C TYR A 267 -29.63 2.83 2.67
N PRO A 268 -30.26 3.34 1.59
CA PRO A 268 -30.49 4.78 1.44
C PRO A 268 -31.41 5.37 2.51
N ARG A 269 -32.27 4.56 3.14
CA ARG A 269 -33.23 5.01 4.16
C ARG A 269 -32.63 5.22 5.56
N GLU A 270 -31.44 4.67 5.82
CA GLU A 270 -30.79 4.73 7.15
C GLU A 270 -30.02 6.05 7.38
N PHE A 271 -29.85 6.88 6.33
CA PHE A 271 -29.07 8.13 6.40
C PHE A 271 -29.88 9.39 6.06
N PRO A 272 -30.99 9.69 6.76
CA PRO A 272 -31.79 10.88 6.49
C PRO A 272 -31.17 12.17 7.04
N HIS A 273 -30.29 12.11 8.05
CA HIS A 273 -29.73 13.28 8.73
C HIS A 273 -28.20 13.18 8.90
N PRO A 274 -27.48 14.33 8.98
CA PRO A 274 -26.01 14.36 9.17
C PRO A 274 -25.53 13.63 10.45
N GLN A 275 -26.37 13.55 11.48
CA GLN A 275 -26.05 12.82 12.71
C GLN A 275 -25.90 11.31 12.47
N ALA A 276 -26.69 10.73 11.57
CA ALA A 276 -26.58 9.31 11.20
C ALA A 276 -25.23 9.01 10.54
N ILE A 277 -24.76 9.94 9.69
CA ILE A 277 -23.43 9.86 9.05
C ILE A 277 -22.33 9.92 10.11
N ARG A 278 -22.44 10.82 11.10
CA ARG A 278 -21.46 10.90 12.20
C ARG A 278 -21.40 9.60 13.00
N ILE A 279 -22.56 9.06 13.40
CA ILE A 279 -22.66 7.80 14.15
C ILE A 279 -22.04 6.65 13.36
N PHE A 280 -22.24 6.61 12.05
CA PHE A 280 -21.62 5.62 11.17
C PHE A 280 -20.10 5.72 11.19
N LEU A 281 -19.53 6.91 10.99
CA LEU A 281 -18.08 7.13 10.99
C LEU A 281 -17.46 6.77 12.35
N ASP A 282 -18.11 7.17 13.44
CA ASP A 282 -17.65 6.85 14.80
C ASP A 282 -17.64 5.32 15.03
N ARG A 283 -18.70 4.62 14.62
CA ARG A 283 -18.77 3.14 14.72
C ARG A 283 -17.72 2.46 13.84
N TYR A 284 -17.46 2.98 12.65
CA TYR A 284 -16.45 2.42 11.75
C TYR A 284 -15.03 2.54 12.31
N ARG A 285 -14.73 3.68 12.95
CA ARG A 285 -13.44 3.93 13.60
C ARG A 285 -13.22 3.05 14.84
N LEU A 286 -14.28 2.85 15.62
CA LEU A 286 -14.24 1.99 16.81
C LEU A 286 -14.14 0.49 16.45
N LEU A 287 -14.46 0.11 15.21
CA LEU A 287 -14.35 -1.27 14.76
C LEU A 287 -12.91 -1.55 14.30
N HIS A 288 -12.14 -2.21 15.16
CA HIS A 288 -10.80 -2.69 14.81
C HIS A 288 -10.86 -3.75 13.71
N HIS A 289 -9.87 -3.71 12.81
CA HIS A 289 -9.77 -4.65 11.68
C HIS A 289 -9.71 -6.10 12.15
N GLU A 290 -8.94 -6.40 13.21
CA GLU A 290 -8.83 -7.74 13.79
C GLU A 290 -10.17 -8.30 14.28
N ALA A 291 -10.94 -7.48 15.03
CA ALA A 291 -12.28 -7.88 15.50
C ALA A 291 -13.27 -8.10 14.34
N ALA A 292 -13.07 -7.42 13.21
CA ALA A 292 -13.87 -7.63 12.00
C ALA A 292 -13.48 -8.94 11.29
N LEU A 293 -12.19 -9.24 11.19
CA LEU A 293 -11.69 -10.51 10.66
C LEU A 293 -12.19 -11.70 11.48
N ASP A 294 -12.21 -11.60 12.81
CA ASP A 294 -12.69 -12.69 13.67
C ASP A 294 -14.19 -12.97 13.49
N LYS A 295 -15.00 -11.92 13.25
CA LYS A 295 -16.41 -12.10 12.87
C LYS A 295 -16.56 -12.80 11.53
N VAL A 296 -15.74 -12.43 10.53
CA VAL A 296 -15.74 -13.08 9.22
C VAL A 296 -15.30 -14.54 9.31
N ARG A 297 -14.28 -14.84 10.13
CA ARG A 297 -13.86 -16.22 10.43
C ARG A 297 -14.98 -17.02 11.08
N GLY A 298 -15.75 -16.41 11.98
CA GLY A 298 -16.96 -17.03 12.55
C GLY A 298 -17.99 -17.41 11.48
N TRP A 299 -18.25 -16.51 10.52
CA TRP A 299 -19.17 -16.79 9.41
C TRP A 299 -18.64 -17.89 8.47
N LYS A 300 -17.33 -17.90 8.18
CA LYS A 300 -16.69 -18.98 7.42
C LYS A 300 -16.74 -20.32 8.15
N ALA A 301 -16.59 -20.33 9.47
CA ALA A 301 -16.74 -21.56 10.26
C ALA A 301 -18.19 -22.06 10.25
N GLU A 302 -19.17 -21.15 10.24
CA GLU A 302 -20.59 -21.51 10.11
C GLU A 302 -20.92 -22.10 8.73
N THR A 303 -20.34 -21.56 7.65
CA THR A 303 -20.52 -22.14 6.31
C THR A 303 -19.88 -23.52 6.20
N LEU A 304 -18.66 -23.70 6.71
CA LEU A 304 -18.00 -25.00 6.74
C LEU A 304 -18.80 -26.01 7.57
N SER A 305 -19.34 -25.60 8.72
CA SER A 305 -20.19 -26.44 9.57
C SER A 305 -21.49 -26.85 8.88
N ARG A 306 -22.12 -25.93 8.13
CA ARG A 306 -23.32 -26.22 7.33
C ARG A 306 -23.02 -27.13 6.15
N ALA A 307 -21.89 -26.92 5.47
CA ALA A 307 -21.43 -27.78 4.39
C ALA A 307 -21.19 -29.21 4.90
N VAL A 308 -20.50 -29.37 6.04
CA VAL A 308 -20.27 -30.70 6.66
C VAL A 308 -21.59 -31.36 7.08
N ARG A 309 -22.54 -30.62 7.66
CA ARG A 309 -23.87 -31.15 8.04
C ARG A 309 -24.77 -31.46 6.84
N GLY A 310 -24.60 -30.75 5.72
CA GLY A 310 -25.25 -31.07 4.45
C GLY A 310 -24.66 -32.29 3.77
N ASN A 311 -23.37 -32.56 4.02
CA ASN A 311 -22.62 -33.67 3.42
C ASN A 311 -22.60 -34.94 4.29
N THR A 312 -23.15 -34.92 5.52
CA THR A 312 -23.41 -36.17 6.24
C THR A 312 -24.53 -36.90 5.50
N PRO A 313 -24.27 -38.06 4.86
CA PRO A 313 -25.34 -38.86 4.32
C PRO A 313 -26.28 -39.19 5.48
N VAL A 314 -27.58 -38.97 5.27
CA VAL A 314 -28.63 -39.50 6.14
C VAL A 314 -28.30 -40.98 6.33
N ALA A 315 -27.86 -41.37 7.51
CA ALA A 315 -27.70 -42.77 7.87
C ALA A 315 -29.10 -43.37 7.90
N ALA A 316 -29.56 -43.82 6.74
CA ALA A 316 -30.66 -44.75 6.59
C ALA A 316 -30.18 -46.09 7.17
N ASN A 317 -30.22 -46.21 8.49
CA ASN A 317 -30.15 -47.45 9.26
C ASN A 317 -30.64 -47.16 10.68
N GLY A 318 -31.94 -46.89 10.80
CA GLY A 318 -32.70 -47.19 12.00
C GLY A 318 -33.41 -48.51 11.78
N ASP A 319 -32.65 -49.60 11.78
CA ASP A 319 -33.20 -50.95 11.71
C ASP A 319 -34.01 -51.17 13.00
N GLN A 320 -35.33 -51.07 12.87
CA GLN A 320 -36.27 -51.23 13.96
C GLN A 320 -36.48 -52.74 14.14
N ALA A 321 -35.62 -53.35 14.97
CA ALA A 321 -35.83 -54.71 15.42
C ALA A 321 -37.19 -54.81 16.14
N PRO A 322 -38.09 -55.73 15.77
CA PRO A 322 -39.34 -55.92 16.47
C PRO A 322 -39.06 -56.71 17.75
N ASP A 323 -39.08 -56.04 18.90
CA ASP A 323 -39.03 -56.73 20.20
C ASP A 323 -40.44 -57.27 20.51
N VAL A 324 -40.63 -58.53 20.15
CA VAL A 324 -41.76 -59.37 20.55
C VAL A 324 -41.51 -59.79 22.01
N ASP A 325 -42.17 -59.15 22.96
CA ASP A 325 -42.84 -59.79 24.10
C ASP A 325 -43.13 -58.79 25.23
N LYS A 326 -44.39 -58.35 25.30
CA LYS A 326 -45.07 -58.03 26.57
C LYS A 326 -46.59 -58.05 26.37
N ALA A 327 -47.09 -59.14 25.80
CA ALA A 327 -48.47 -59.58 25.93
C ALA A 327 -48.59 -60.61 27.06
N SER A 328 -48.20 -60.24 28.27
CA SER A 328 -48.54 -60.98 29.49
C SER A 328 -48.49 -60.00 30.65
N LEU A 329 -49.66 -59.53 31.10
CA LEU A 329 -49.99 -58.88 32.39
C LEU A 329 -51.19 -57.90 32.33
N ARG A 330 -52.09 -58.01 31.33
CA ARG A 330 -53.43 -57.35 31.38
C ARG A 330 -54.59 -58.27 30.97
N ALA A 331 -54.45 -59.57 31.23
CA ALA A 331 -55.55 -60.53 31.20
C ALA A 331 -55.62 -61.26 32.56
N SER A 332 -55.93 -60.52 33.62
CA SER A 332 -56.49 -61.02 34.89
C SER A 332 -56.94 -59.80 35.71
N LEU A 333 -58.14 -59.88 36.30
CA LEU A 333 -58.89 -58.83 37.03
C LEU A 333 -59.93 -57.99 36.24
N LYS A 334 -60.76 -58.70 35.48
CA LYS A 334 -62.25 -58.65 35.53
C LYS A 334 -62.67 -60.13 35.53
N ALA A 335 -63.44 -60.73 36.41
CA ALA A 335 -64.24 -60.33 37.56
C ALA A 335 -64.49 -61.62 38.40
N SER A 336 -64.97 -61.43 39.64
CA SER A 336 -65.50 -62.46 40.58
C SER A 336 -64.49 -63.22 41.42
#